data_AF-A0A7J4LCR9-F1
#
_entry.id   AF-A0A7J4LCR9-F1
#
_cell.length_a   1.000
_cell.length_b   1.000
_cell.length_c   1.000
_cell.angle_alpha   90.00
_cell.angle_beta   90.00
_cell.angle_gamma   90.00
#
_symmetry.space_group_name_H-M   'P 1'
#
loop_
_entity.id
_entity.type
_entity.pdbx_description
1 polymer ?
#
loop_
_entity_poly.entity_id
_entity_poly.type
_entity_poly.pdbx_seq_one_letter_code
_entity_poly.pdbx_strand_id
1 'polypeptide(L)'
;AEKIFNFFKRFDNGDTIQAFVKGVSLIKKKSRHIRGMNIIVATKENVYLNTTFEEDKEYYTMHYKETGHDLLVCSDPYPGETDWSNVPNNAILVW
;
A
#
# COMPACT_ATOMS: atom_id res chain seq x y z
N ALA A 1 10.40 1.03 -8.66
CA ALA A 1 8.99 1.45 -8.74
C ALA A 1 8.40 1.37 -10.16
N GLU A 2 9.10 1.83 -11.20
CA GLU A 2 8.56 1.99 -12.57
C GLU A 2 7.85 0.77 -13.18
N LYS A 3 8.41 -0.44 -13.06
CA LYS A 3 7.77 -1.67 -13.58
C LYS A 3 6.40 -1.94 -12.95
N ILE A 4 6.27 -1.69 -11.66
CA ILE A 4 5.02 -1.88 -10.90
C ILE A 4 3.99 -0.82 -11.34
N PHE A 5 4.41 0.44 -11.48
CA PHE A 5 3.54 1.51 -11.96
C PHE A 5 3.02 1.24 -13.38
N ASN A 6 3.90 0.88 -14.31
CA ASN A 6 3.50 0.53 -15.68
C ASN A 6 2.62 -0.72 -15.72
N PHE A 7 2.79 -1.62 -14.74
CA PHE A 7 1.93 -2.78 -14.59
C PHE A 7 0.52 -2.38 -14.16
N PHE A 8 0.36 -1.50 -13.16
CA PHE A 8 -0.95 -0.99 -12.75
C PHE A 8 -1.66 -0.24 -13.88
N LYS A 9 -0.95 0.64 -14.60
CA LYS A 9 -1.52 1.36 -15.75
C LYS A 9 -2.10 0.45 -16.83
N ARG A 10 -1.57 -0.75 -17.03
CA ARG A 10 -2.11 -1.70 -18.01
C ARG A 10 -3.47 -2.28 -17.65
N PHE A 11 -3.85 -2.26 -16.37
CA PHE A 11 -5.14 -2.78 -15.91
C PHE A 11 -6.16 -1.67 -15.64
N ASP A 12 -5.72 -0.43 -15.63
CA ASP A 12 -6.57 0.73 -15.37
C ASP A 12 -7.41 1.06 -16.62
N ASN A 13 -8.58 0.43 -16.71
CA ASN A 13 -9.60 0.67 -17.75
C ASN A 13 -10.72 1.60 -17.25
N GLY A 14 -10.44 2.45 -16.25
CA GLY A 14 -11.43 3.29 -15.57
C GLY A 14 -11.92 2.74 -14.23
N ASP A 15 -11.44 1.56 -13.80
CA ASP A 15 -11.63 1.01 -12.46
C ASP A 15 -10.26 0.77 -11.81
N THR A 16 -9.74 1.83 -11.18
CA THR A 16 -8.38 1.84 -10.62
C THR A 16 -8.24 0.92 -9.41
N ILE A 17 -9.31 0.70 -8.62
CA ILE A 17 -9.27 -0.22 -7.49
C ILE A 17 -9.13 -1.67 -7.96
N GLN A 18 -9.90 -2.09 -8.98
CA GLN A 18 -9.74 -3.43 -9.54
C GLN A 18 -8.37 -3.61 -10.19
N ALA A 19 -7.87 -2.58 -10.88
CA ALA A 19 -6.53 -2.59 -11.46
C ALA A 19 -5.46 -2.79 -10.38
N PHE A 20 -5.58 -2.09 -9.25
CA PHE A 20 -4.68 -2.20 -8.11
C PHE A 20 -4.73 -3.58 -7.47
N VAL A 21 -5.92 -4.07 -7.12
CA VAL A 21 -6.12 -5.40 -6.51
C VAL A 21 -5.57 -6.51 -7.42
N LYS A 22 -5.87 -6.45 -8.73
CA LYS A 22 -5.36 -7.40 -9.72
C LYS A 22 -3.85 -7.31 -9.87
N GLY A 23 -3.30 -6.10 -9.85
CA GLY A 23 -1.87 -5.84 -9.91
C GLY A 23 -1.13 -6.48 -8.74
N VAL A 24 -1.57 -6.20 -7.50
CA VAL A 24 -1.03 -6.77 -6.26
C VAL A 24 -1.12 -8.29 -6.28
N SER A 25 -2.30 -8.85 -6.59
CA SER A 25 -2.52 -10.29 -6.65
C SER A 25 -1.57 -10.99 -7.63
N LEU A 26 -1.35 -10.39 -8.80
CA LEU A 26 -0.47 -10.98 -9.81
C LEU A 26 1.01 -10.86 -9.45
N ILE A 27 1.43 -9.76 -8.81
CA ILE A 27 2.78 -9.66 -8.23
C ILE A 27 2.96 -10.80 -7.22
N LYS A 28 2.02 -10.97 -6.29
CA LYS A 28 2.09 -12.04 -5.29
C LYS A 28 2.19 -13.42 -5.92
N LYS A 29 1.38 -13.70 -6.94
CA LYS A 29 1.38 -14.98 -7.66
C LYS A 29 2.67 -15.27 -8.43
N LYS A 30 3.34 -14.23 -8.95
CA LYS A 30 4.59 -14.39 -9.73
C LYS A 30 5.85 -14.35 -8.87
N SER A 31 5.75 -13.82 -7.66
CA SER A 31 6.84 -13.84 -6.68
C SER A 31 6.94 -15.22 -6.06
N ARG A 32 8.14 -15.81 -6.06
CA ARG A 32 8.40 -17.07 -5.34
C ARG A 32 8.39 -16.89 -3.82
N HIS A 33 8.79 -15.71 -3.36
CA HIS A 33 8.89 -15.33 -1.96
C HIS A 33 8.70 -13.82 -1.81
N ILE A 34 8.01 -13.37 -0.76
CA ILE A 34 7.81 -11.94 -0.47
C ILE A 34 8.27 -11.66 0.95
N ARG A 35 9.46 -11.06 1.07
CA ARG A 35 9.97 -10.61 2.38
C ARG A 35 9.06 -9.52 2.96
N GLY A 36 8.86 -8.46 2.17
CA GLY A 36 7.91 -7.40 2.44
C GLY A 36 7.63 -6.56 1.20
N MET A 37 6.41 -6.06 1.09
CA MET A 37 5.91 -5.29 -0.04
C MET A 37 4.89 -4.29 0.47
N ASN A 38 5.30 -3.02 0.48
CA ASN A 38 4.45 -1.88 0.75
C ASN A 38 4.32 -1.04 -0.52
N ILE A 39 3.10 -0.85 -1.02
CA ILE A 39 2.83 -0.11 -2.25
C ILE A 39 1.78 0.94 -1.94
N ILE A 40 2.12 2.22 -2.15
CA ILE A 40 1.18 3.33 -2.09
C ILE A 40 1.01 3.91 -3.50
N VAL A 41 -0.24 4.09 -3.91
CA VAL A 41 -0.61 4.77 -5.16
C VAL A 41 -1.66 5.82 -4.84
N ALA A 42 -1.38 7.08 -5.15
CA ALA A 42 -2.34 8.16 -5.03
C ALA A 42 -2.85 8.58 -6.41
N THR A 43 -4.17 8.74 -6.54
CA THR A 43 -4.82 9.39 -7.69
C THR A 43 -5.38 10.75 -7.25
N LYS A 44 -6.16 11.41 -8.11
CA LYS A 44 -6.85 12.65 -7.71
C LYS A 44 -7.99 12.37 -6.73
N GLU A 45 -8.54 11.16 -6.78
CA GLU A 45 -9.76 10.77 -6.09
C GLU A 45 -9.49 9.90 -4.86
N ASN A 46 -8.48 9.03 -4.91
CA ASN A 46 -8.26 8.03 -3.86
C ASN A 46 -6.77 7.80 -3.58
N VAL A 47 -6.47 7.27 -2.39
CA VAL A 47 -5.17 6.72 -2.02
C VAL A 47 -5.32 5.21 -1.78
N TYR A 48 -4.55 4.42 -2.54
CA TYR A 48 -4.49 2.97 -2.42
C TYR A 48 -3.22 2.56 -1.71
N LEU A 49 -3.36 1.74 -0.68
CA LEU A 49 -2.23 1.12 0.03
C LEU A 49 -2.36 -0.39 -0.01
N ASN A 50 -1.27 -1.07 -0.32
CA ASN A 50 -1.09 -2.48 -0.02
C ASN A 50 0.09 -2.65 0.94
N THR A 51 -0.09 -3.51 1.93
CA THR A 51 1.01 -4.07 2.72
C THR A 51 0.92 -5.59 2.71
N THR A 52 2.04 -6.26 2.47
CA THR A 52 2.16 -7.72 2.49
C THR A 52 3.58 -8.08 2.86
N PHE A 53 3.76 -8.77 3.98
CA PHE A 53 5.06 -9.22 4.44
C PHE A 53 4.98 -10.58 5.12
N GLU A 54 6.04 -11.37 4.97
CA GLU A 54 6.19 -12.70 5.58
C GLU A 54 7.29 -12.72 6.64
N GLU A 55 8.22 -11.75 6.59
CA GLU A 55 9.33 -11.57 7.50
C GLU A 55 9.23 -10.23 8.23
N ASP A 56 10.00 -10.07 9.31
CA ASP A 56 10.28 -8.81 10.02
C ASP A 56 9.09 -7.84 10.12
N LYS A 57 8.11 -8.19 10.97
CA LYS A 57 6.86 -7.44 11.11
C LYS A 57 7.11 -6.00 11.57
N GLU A 58 8.11 -5.78 12.43
CA GLU A 58 8.42 -4.46 12.96
C GLU A 58 8.94 -3.55 11.84
N TYR A 59 9.80 -4.08 10.96
CA TYR A 59 10.35 -3.31 9.86
C TYR A 59 9.35 -3.01 8.73
N TYR A 60 8.42 -3.94 8.43
CA TYR A 60 7.52 -3.79 7.27
C TYR A 60 6.13 -3.26 7.60
N THR A 61 5.75 -3.16 8.87
CA THR A 61 4.43 -2.61 9.25
C THR A 61 4.39 -1.12 8.90
N MET A 62 3.46 -0.74 8.03
CA MET A 62 3.19 0.67 7.76
C MET A 62 2.31 1.25 8.87
N HIS A 63 2.45 2.55 9.10
CA HIS A 63 1.65 3.32 10.05
C HIS A 63 0.82 4.34 9.29
N TYR A 64 -0.39 4.59 9.76
CA TYR A 64 -1.25 5.63 9.22
C TYR A 64 -1.91 6.46 10.32
N LYS A 65 -2.26 7.69 9.97
CA LYS A 65 -2.97 8.63 10.83
C LYS A 65 -3.92 9.46 9.97
N GLU A 66 -5.16 9.58 10.42
CA GLU A 66 -6.19 10.41 9.79
C GLU A 66 -6.48 11.60 10.71
N THR A 67 -6.30 12.82 10.20
CA THR A 67 -6.55 14.06 10.96
C THR A 67 -7.46 14.99 10.16
N GLY A 68 -8.75 14.93 10.44
CA GLY A 68 -9.74 15.77 9.76
C GLY A 68 -9.82 15.48 8.26
N HIS A 69 -9.09 16.26 7.47
CA HIS A 69 -9.03 16.13 6.01
C HIS A 69 -7.70 15.55 5.49
N ASP A 70 -6.73 15.32 6.37
CA ASP A 70 -5.40 14.84 6.00
C ASP A 70 -5.24 13.35 6.32
N LEU A 71 -4.56 12.65 5.42
CA LEU A 71 -4.10 11.27 5.59
C LEU A 71 -2.58 11.25 5.57
N LEU A 72 -1.98 10.75 6.65
CA LEU A 72 -0.55 10.47 6.73
C LEU A 72 -0.34 8.96 6.68
N VAL A 73 0.59 8.51 5.84
CA VAL A 73 1.00 7.10 5.77
C VAL A 73 2.53 7.06 5.75
N CYS A 74 3.13 6.35 6.69
CA CYS A 74 4.58 6.31 6.85
C CYS A 74 5.07 4.89 7.17
N SER A 75 6.30 4.57 6.78
CA SER A 75 6.94 3.30 7.17
C SER A 75 7.39 3.29 8.63
N ASP A 76 7.70 4.48 9.18
CA ASP A 76 7.94 4.71 10.59
C ASP A 76 7.08 5.90 11.04
N PRO A 77 6.61 5.96 12.30
CA PRO A 77 5.87 7.10 12.82
C PRO A 77 6.61 8.41 12.61
N TYR A 78 5.92 9.43 12.10
CA TYR A 78 6.55 10.73 11.84
C TYR A 78 6.99 11.41 13.17
N PRO A 79 8.21 11.96 13.26
CA PRO A 79 8.69 12.55 14.51
C PRO A 79 7.78 13.67 15.03
N GLY A 80 7.45 13.61 16.32
CA GLY A 80 6.58 14.60 16.98
C GLY A 80 5.08 14.34 16.81
N GLU A 81 4.68 13.36 16.00
CA GLU A 81 3.29 12.95 15.83
C GLU A 81 2.96 11.72 16.68
N THR A 82 1.81 11.74 17.34
CA THR A 82 1.28 10.63 18.14
C THR A 82 0.05 9.99 17.48
N ASP A 83 -0.49 8.94 18.11
CA ASP A 83 -1.79 8.33 17.76
C ASP A 83 -1.82 7.64 16.39
N TRP A 84 -0.71 7.00 16.03
CA TRP A 84 -0.59 6.20 14.82
C TRP A 84 -1.33 4.87 14.95
N SER A 85 -2.02 4.48 13.88
CA SER A 85 -2.58 3.14 13.71
C SER A 85 -1.69 2.30 12.82
N ASN A 86 -1.58 1.01 13.12
CA ASN A 86 -0.86 0.07 12.26
C ASN A 86 -1.74 -0.36 11.10
N VAL A 87 -1.15 -0.39 9.91
CA VAL A 87 -1.78 -0.99 8.73
C VAL A 87 -1.71 -2.52 8.88
N PRO A 88 -2.83 -3.25 8.81
CA PRO A 88 -2.82 -4.70 8.97
C PRO A 88 -2.02 -5.40 7.87
N ASN A 89 -1.24 -6.43 8.21
CA ASN A 89 -0.56 -7.24 7.20
C ASN A 89 -1.58 -7.86 6.22
N ASN A 90 -1.15 -8.04 4.96
CA ASN A 90 -1.94 -8.64 3.89
C ASN A 90 -3.26 -7.87 3.63
N ALA A 91 -3.23 -6.55 3.82
CA ALA A 91 -4.37 -5.68 3.58
C ALA A 91 -4.21 -4.87 2.29
N ILE A 92 -5.36 -4.46 1.75
CA ILE A 92 -5.50 -3.37 0.82
C ILE A 92 -6.44 -2.37 1.47
N LEU A 93 -5.97 -1.13 1.65
CA LEU A 93 -6.76 -0.01 2.16
C LEU A 93 -6.96 1.01 1.05
N VAL A 94 -8.11 1.67 1.09
CA VAL A 94 -8.50 2.73 0.17
C VAL A 94 -9.12 3.85 0.98
N TRP A 95 -8.59 5.05 0.79
CA TRP A 95 -9.15 6.30 1.32
C TRP A 95 -9.58 7.18 0.16
#